data_AF-A0A8H6XSZ9-F1
#
_entry.id   AF-A0A8H6XSZ9-F1
#
_cell.length_a   1.000
_cell.length_b   1.000
_cell.length_c   1.000
_cell.angle_alpha   90.00
_cell.angle_beta   90.00
_cell.angle_gamma   90.00
#
_symmetry.space_group_name_H-M   'P 1'
#
loop_
_entity.id
_entity.type
_entity.pdbx_description
1 polymer ?
#
loop_
_entity_poly.entity_id
_entity_poly.type
_entity_poly.pdbx_seq_one_letter_code
_entity_poly.pdbx_strand_id
1 'polypeptide(L)'
;MSTSKGKGKELAAPLPGPSSGSANPAASLSSLWAYLLPALNHIVKSPTNNSDKAPAIDIGFYAGIHTACYNYFTSQSESKSNTRTSGEPASGTDLYEQLDKYYIEAAREVMLGAPQDDATLVQYIVPCFNRYSAGALSVNRLLNYVNRHYVKRAVDEDKGWLRLTDVLESVAKTITADDSREKISERLKEKRTDELKKWGYKVDGSGESVASAEACAEAASPPDRIVSVSSLAHRRFRTEVFDPLLAVPVVKGKKTKNKIPKAAGKSSPAPMPKGRLARAVKELLESKGEDEEERMRLIRDLAAGLRLVGVRPDHPPS
;
A
#
# COMPACT_ATOMS: atom_id res chain seq x y z
N MET A 1 -20.72 37.89 30.07
CA MET A 1 -21.05 36.96 28.96
C MET A 1 -20.10 37.23 27.82
N SER A 2 -19.07 36.40 27.63
CA SER A 2 -18.21 36.45 26.45
C SER A 2 -18.10 35.03 25.89
N THR A 3 -18.84 34.77 24.82
CA THR A 3 -18.76 33.54 24.05
C THR A 3 -17.59 33.63 23.07
N SER A 4 -16.57 32.80 23.28
CA SER A 4 -15.48 32.58 22.35
C SER A 4 -15.97 31.77 21.15
N LYS A 5 -15.78 32.29 19.93
CA LYS A 5 -16.34 31.74 18.68
C LYS A 5 -15.18 31.23 17.80
N GLY A 6 -15.18 29.92 17.56
CA GLY A 6 -14.69 29.27 16.34
C GLY A 6 -13.17 29.26 16.08
N LYS A 7 -12.47 28.21 16.50
CA LYS A 7 -11.25 27.76 15.82
C LYS A 7 -11.64 27.17 14.46
N GLY A 8 -11.38 27.91 13.38
CA GLY A 8 -11.48 27.40 12.01
C GLY A 8 -10.50 26.25 11.79
N LYS A 9 -10.96 25.18 11.12
CA LYS A 9 -10.10 24.13 10.58
C LYS A 9 -9.18 24.76 9.54
N GLU A 10 -7.93 25.00 9.92
CA GLU A 10 -6.90 25.47 8.99
C GLU A 10 -6.56 24.33 8.02
N LEU A 11 -7.16 24.39 6.84
CA LEU A 11 -6.82 23.55 5.69
C LEU A 11 -5.56 24.15 5.06
N ALA A 12 -4.53 23.33 4.83
CA ALA A 12 -3.34 23.78 4.14
C ALA A 12 -3.70 24.46 2.81
N ALA A 13 -3.11 25.62 2.54
CA ALA A 13 -3.35 26.36 1.30
C ALA A 13 -3.00 25.47 0.09
N PRO A 14 -3.83 25.47 -0.98
CA PRO A 14 -3.56 24.67 -2.16
C PRO A 14 -2.21 25.04 -2.77
N LEU A 15 -1.39 24.04 -3.10
CA LEU A 15 -0.11 24.28 -3.77
C LEU A 15 -0.36 24.87 -5.17
N PRO A 16 0.14 26.09 -5.48
CA PRO A 16 0.03 26.66 -6.82
C PRO A 16 0.89 25.87 -7.81
N GLY A 17 0.48 25.86 -9.08
CA GLY A 17 1.28 25.24 -10.14
C GLY A 17 2.63 25.94 -10.32
N PRO A 18 3.69 25.21 -10.70
CA PRO A 18 4.96 25.83 -11.05
C PRO A 18 4.76 26.76 -12.26
N SER A 19 5.48 27.89 -12.30
CA SER A 19 5.47 28.78 -13.46
C SER A 19 5.85 27.99 -14.70
N SER A 20 4.96 27.95 -15.70
CA SER A 20 5.15 27.26 -16.96
C SER A 20 6.31 27.89 -17.76
N GLY A 21 7.54 27.54 -17.41
CA GLY A 21 8.69 27.74 -18.27
C GLY A 21 8.51 26.95 -19.57
N SER A 22 9.28 27.30 -20.61
CA SER A 22 9.17 26.74 -21.97
C SER A 22 9.45 25.22 -22.10
N ALA A 23 9.79 24.52 -21.03
CA ALA A 23 10.13 23.10 -21.06
C ALA A 23 8.86 22.23 -21.05
N ASN A 24 8.66 21.43 -22.09
CA ASN A 24 7.57 20.45 -22.17
C ASN A 24 7.77 19.35 -21.09
N PRO A 25 6.88 19.23 -20.08
CA PRO A 25 7.02 18.20 -19.05
C PRO A 25 6.99 16.77 -19.60
N ALA A 26 6.32 16.54 -20.74
CA ALA A 26 6.19 15.22 -21.35
C ALA A 26 7.40 14.82 -22.21
N ALA A 27 8.45 15.64 -22.31
CA ALA A 27 9.59 15.38 -23.19
C ALA A 27 10.48 14.21 -22.72
N SER A 28 10.53 13.95 -21.41
CA SER A 28 11.32 12.85 -20.84
C SER A 28 10.78 12.46 -19.45
N LEU A 29 11.14 11.27 -18.96
CA LEU A 29 10.81 10.86 -17.59
C LEU A 29 11.30 11.87 -16.56
N SER A 30 12.52 12.39 -16.74
CA SER A 30 13.14 13.34 -15.82
C SER A 30 12.34 14.64 -15.75
N SER A 31 11.96 15.18 -16.90
CA SER A 31 11.13 16.39 -17.00
C SER A 31 9.74 16.19 -16.40
N LEU A 32 9.11 15.03 -16.68
CA LEU A 32 7.80 14.70 -16.14
C LEU A 32 7.90 14.58 -14.62
N TRP A 33 8.86 13.81 -14.13
CA TRP A 33 9.05 13.59 -12.70
C TRP A 33 9.31 14.90 -11.95
N ALA A 34 10.17 15.78 -12.49
CA ALA A 34 10.42 17.10 -11.90
C ALA A 34 9.14 17.96 -11.80
N TYR A 35 8.22 17.81 -12.77
CA TYR A 35 6.93 18.48 -12.76
C TYR A 35 5.93 17.86 -11.76
N LEU A 36 5.92 16.53 -11.63
CA LEU A 36 5.02 15.80 -10.72
C LEU A 36 5.42 15.90 -9.26
N LEU A 37 6.73 15.82 -8.97
CA LEU A 37 7.27 15.61 -7.63
C LEU A 37 6.79 16.63 -6.59
N PRO A 38 6.69 17.95 -6.88
CA PRO A 38 6.17 18.92 -5.91
C PRO A 38 4.73 18.61 -5.48
N ALA A 39 3.85 18.22 -6.42
CA ALA A 39 2.49 17.82 -6.12
C ALA A 39 2.44 16.53 -5.30
N LEU A 40 3.24 15.53 -5.67
CA LEU A 40 3.29 14.27 -4.92
C LEU A 40 3.73 14.51 -3.47
N ASN A 41 4.81 15.26 -3.27
CA ASN A 41 5.30 15.65 -1.94
C ASN A 41 4.24 16.40 -1.13
N HIS A 42 3.52 17.32 -1.76
CA HIS A 42 2.44 18.04 -1.08
C HIS A 42 1.30 17.10 -0.66
N ILE A 43 0.86 16.22 -1.56
CA ILE A 43 -0.27 15.31 -1.34
C ILE A 43 0.05 14.24 -0.29
N VAL A 44 1.25 13.66 -0.32
CA VAL A 44 1.61 12.49 0.50
C VAL A 44 2.37 12.87 1.77
N LYS A 45 3.24 13.89 1.71
CA LYS A 45 4.20 14.20 2.79
C LYS A 45 3.87 15.46 3.59
N SER A 46 3.08 16.39 3.07
CA SER A 46 2.79 17.61 3.83
C SER A 46 2.03 17.32 5.12
N PRO A 47 2.39 17.99 6.24
CA PRO A 47 1.61 17.93 7.45
C PRO A 47 0.17 18.38 7.19
N THR A 48 -0.79 17.63 7.71
CA THR A 48 -2.21 17.99 7.67
C THR A 48 -2.84 17.66 9.03
N ASN A 49 -3.71 18.56 9.47
CA ASN A 49 -4.55 18.40 10.65
C ASN A 49 -5.72 17.43 10.40
N ASN A 50 -5.94 17.02 9.15
CA ASN A 50 -6.94 16.05 8.76
C ASN A 50 -6.26 14.80 8.18
N SER A 51 -6.23 13.71 8.95
CA SER A 51 -5.67 12.43 8.52
C SER A 51 -6.47 11.75 7.41
N ASP A 52 -7.74 12.11 7.25
CA ASP A 52 -8.67 11.38 6.38
C ASP A 52 -8.70 11.95 4.96
N LYS A 53 -8.09 13.13 4.75
CA LYS A 53 -8.05 13.82 3.46
C LYS A 53 -6.65 14.35 3.19
N ALA A 54 -6.16 14.03 2.00
CA ALA A 54 -4.92 14.59 1.49
C ALA A 54 -5.05 16.12 1.28
N PRO A 55 -3.96 16.88 1.43
CA PRO A 55 -3.88 18.26 0.99
C PRO A 55 -4.28 18.41 -0.49
N ALA A 56 -5.01 19.48 -0.80
CA ALA A 56 -5.45 19.75 -2.17
C ALA A 56 -4.35 20.46 -2.96
N ILE A 57 -4.24 20.17 -4.25
CA ILE A 57 -3.44 20.96 -5.19
C ILE A 57 -4.35 21.87 -6.01
N ASP A 58 -3.80 22.96 -6.55
CA ASP A 58 -4.52 23.83 -7.46
C ASP A 58 -5.11 23.04 -8.65
N ILE A 59 -6.31 23.44 -9.11
CA ILE A 59 -7.03 22.73 -10.17
C ILE A 59 -6.32 22.84 -11.53
N GLY A 60 -5.66 23.97 -11.78
CA GLY A 60 -4.82 24.17 -12.96
C GLY A 60 -3.61 23.25 -12.92
N PHE A 61 -2.97 23.10 -11.75
CA PHE A 61 -1.87 22.17 -11.60
C PHE A 61 -2.32 20.71 -11.75
N TYR A 62 -3.46 20.33 -11.18
CA TYR A 62 -4.07 19.00 -11.37
C TYR A 62 -4.28 18.68 -12.86
N ALA A 63 -4.90 19.61 -13.60
CA ALA A 63 -5.14 19.46 -15.04
C ALA A 63 -3.84 19.42 -15.85
N GLY A 64 -2.85 20.23 -15.48
CA GLY A 64 -1.51 20.22 -16.07
C GLY A 64 -0.81 18.88 -15.90
N ILE A 65 -0.86 18.29 -14.71
CA ILE A 65 -0.31 16.95 -14.43
C ILE A 65 -0.99 15.88 -15.28
N HIS A 66 -2.32 15.90 -15.35
CA HIS A 66 -3.06 14.95 -16.16
C HIS A 66 -2.65 15.03 -17.65
N THR A 67 -2.55 16.26 -18.17
CA THR A 67 -2.14 16.51 -19.56
C THR A 67 -0.70 16.08 -19.81
N ALA A 68 0.22 16.39 -18.90
CA ALA A 68 1.62 15.98 -18.99
C ALA A 68 1.78 14.45 -19.00
N CYS A 69 1.05 13.75 -18.13
CA CYS A 69 1.05 12.28 -18.08
C CYS A 69 0.46 11.68 -19.37
N TYR A 70 -0.66 12.23 -19.86
CA TYR A 70 -1.24 11.81 -21.13
C TYR A 70 -0.24 11.95 -22.28
N ASN A 71 0.33 13.15 -22.46
CA ASN A 71 1.28 13.45 -23.52
C ASN A 71 2.54 12.58 -23.45
N TYR A 72 2.99 12.23 -22.23
CA TYR A 72 4.14 11.35 -22.03
C TYR A 72 3.88 9.93 -22.55
N PHE A 73 2.72 9.37 -22.25
CA PHE A 73 2.34 8.04 -22.71
C PHE A 73 2.11 8.02 -24.23
N THR A 74 1.50 9.07 -24.79
CA THR A 74 1.26 9.13 -26.24
C THR A 74 2.56 9.30 -27.02
N SER A 75 3.48 10.17 -26.60
CA SER A 75 4.76 10.38 -27.29
C SER A 75 5.65 9.13 -27.30
N GLN A 76 5.64 8.37 -26.19
CA GLN A 76 6.33 7.08 -26.14
C GLN A 76 5.69 6.03 -27.05
N SER A 77 4.35 6.04 -27.19
CA SER A 77 3.66 5.10 -28.08
C SER A 77 3.95 5.37 -29.56
N GLU A 78 4.02 6.65 -29.96
CA GLU A 78 4.38 7.07 -31.32
C GLU A 78 5.82 6.69 -31.67
N SER A 79 6.74 6.88 -30.73
CA SER A 79 8.15 6.51 -30.89
C SER A 79 8.30 5.01 -31.20
N LYS A 80 7.56 4.14 -30.50
CA LYS A 80 7.57 2.68 -30.72
C LYS A 80 6.93 2.24 -32.04
N SER A 81 5.98 3.02 -32.56
CA SER A 81 5.41 2.73 -33.88
C SER A 81 6.43 2.91 -35.01
N ASN A 82 7.42 3.78 -34.82
CA ASN A 82 8.44 4.09 -35.83
C ASN A 82 9.71 3.23 -35.70
N THR A 83 10.04 2.72 -34.51
CA THR A 83 11.19 1.84 -34.29
C THR A 83 10.76 0.47 -33.75
N ARG A 84 10.77 -0.55 -34.62
CA ARG A 84 10.48 -1.96 -34.25
C ARG A 84 11.63 -2.64 -33.48
N THR A 85 12.35 -1.91 -32.64
CA THR A 85 13.44 -2.46 -31.84
C THR A 85 12.89 -3.12 -30.58
N SER A 86 12.89 -4.45 -30.58
CA SER A 86 12.58 -5.29 -29.43
C SER A 86 13.59 -5.05 -28.31
N GLY A 87 13.20 -4.35 -27.25
CA GLY A 87 14.04 -4.16 -26.05
C GLY A 87 13.73 -2.93 -25.20
N GLU A 88 13.05 -1.91 -25.74
CA GLU A 88 12.72 -0.72 -24.94
C GLU A 88 11.56 -0.97 -23.96
N PRO A 89 11.69 -0.52 -22.69
CA PRO A 89 10.69 -0.75 -21.64
C PRO A 89 9.31 -0.28 -22.10
N ALA A 90 8.28 -1.07 -21.80
CA ALA A 90 6.93 -0.80 -22.24
C ALA A 90 6.46 0.58 -21.72
N SER A 91 5.65 1.31 -22.51
CA SER A 91 5.30 2.69 -22.13
C SER A 91 4.68 2.74 -20.73
N GLY A 92 5.20 3.65 -19.90
CA GLY A 92 4.79 3.85 -18.51
C GLY A 92 5.45 2.96 -17.45
N THR A 93 6.29 1.99 -17.84
CA THR A 93 7.02 1.12 -16.89
C THR A 93 7.95 1.94 -16.01
N ASP A 94 8.68 2.85 -16.63
CA ASP A 94 9.65 3.75 -16.02
C ASP A 94 9.01 4.72 -14.99
N LEU A 95 7.85 5.29 -15.32
CA LEU A 95 7.09 6.13 -14.39
C LEU A 95 6.55 5.29 -13.22
N TYR A 96 6.07 4.07 -13.47
CA TYR A 96 5.60 3.19 -12.40
C TYR A 96 6.74 2.79 -11.44
N GLU A 97 7.91 2.44 -11.96
CA GLU A 97 9.11 2.16 -11.14
C GLU A 97 9.56 3.40 -10.36
N GLN A 98 9.45 4.60 -10.94
CA GLN A 98 9.78 5.83 -10.25
C GLN A 98 8.80 6.13 -9.10
N LEU A 99 7.50 5.85 -9.29
CA LEU A 99 6.49 5.92 -8.23
C LEU A 99 6.76 4.90 -7.12
N ASP A 100 7.21 3.70 -7.49
CA ASP A 100 7.57 2.65 -6.53
C ASP A 100 8.73 3.11 -5.62
N LYS A 101 9.80 3.67 -6.19
CA LYS A 101 10.92 4.28 -5.44
C LYS A 101 10.45 5.42 -4.53
N TYR A 102 9.58 6.28 -5.05
CA TYR A 102 9.00 7.38 -4.27
C TYR A 102 8.23 6.88 -3.05
N TYR A 103 7.40 5.84 -3.20
CA TYR A 103 6.62 5.30 -2.09
C TYR A 103 7.48 4.55 -1.07
N ILE A 104 8.59 3.93 -1.49
CA ILE A 104 9.62 3.41 -0.57
C ILE A 104 10.17 4.54 0.30
N GLU A 105 10.63 5.63 -0.31
CA GLU A 105 11.20 6.77 0.42
C GLU A 105 10.18 7.41 1.37
N ALA A 106 8.94 7.64 0.90
CA ALA A 106 7.88 8.20 1.70
C ALA A 106 7.51 7.31 2.91
N ALA A 107 7.49 5.99 2.74
CA ALA A 107 7.22 5.06 3.84
C ALA A 107 8.40 4.99 4.83
N ARG A 108 9.65 5.03 4.34
CA ARG A 108 10.84 5.06 5.19
C ARG A 108 10.94 6.31 6.05
N GLU A 109 10.53 7.47 5.53
CA GLU A 109 10.46 8.71 6.31
C GLU A 109 9.51 8.56 7.52
N VAL A 110 8.37 7.88 7.33
CA VAL A 110 7.45 7.56 8.44
C VAL A 110 8.11 6.64 9.45
N MET A 111 8.78 5.58 9.00
CA MET A 111 9.47 4.65 9.90
C MET A 111 10.61 5.33 10.67
N LEU A 112 11.36 6.23 10.02
CA LEU A 112 12.45 6.98 10.64
C LEU A 112 11.96 7.94 11.72
N GLY A 113 10.76 8.51 11.54
CA GLY A 113 10.11 9.37 12.52
C GLY A 113 9.40 8.61 13.66
N ALA A 114 9.33 7.28 13.60
CA ALA A 114 8.66 6.50 14.63
C ALA A 114 9.37 6.67 16.00
N PRO A 115 8.61 6.80 17.09
CA PRO A 115 9.19 6.87 18.43
C PRO A 115 10.03 5.62 18.73
N GLN A 116 10.88 5.66 19.76
CA GLN A 116 11.65 4.47 20.20
C GLN A 116 10.91 3.68 21.28
N ASP A 117 10.05 4.33 22.06
CA ASP A 117 9.19 3.68 23.05
C ASP A 117 7.99 3.00 22.37
N ASP A 118 7.51 1.91 22.99
CA ASP A 118 6.37 1.14 22.45
C ASP A 118 5.02 1.81 22.82
N ALA A 119 4.98 2.59 23.91
CA ALA A 119 3.77 3.24 24.44
C ALA A 119 3.12 4.23 23.46
N THR A 120 3.94 5.05 22.78
CA THR A 120 3.44 6.08 21.85
C THR A 120 3.42 5.63 20.38
N LEU A 121 3.92 4.42 20.10
CA LEU A 121 4.06 3.92 18.73
C LEU A 121 2.74 3.86 17.96
N VAL A 122 1.67 3.36 18.59
CA VAL A 122 0.35 3.24 17.94
C VAL A 122 -0.26 4.62 17.68
N GLN A 123 -0.13 5.54 18.64
CA GLN A 123 -0.60 6.92 18.55
C GLN A 123 0.13 7.68 17.43
N TYR A 124 1.39 7.34 17.17
CA TYR A 124 2.16 7.88 16.05
C TYR A 124 1.76 7.23 14.71
N ILE A 125 1.75 5.90 14.64
CA ILE A 125 1.69 5.22 13.34
C ILE A 125 0.32 5.29 12.69
N VAL A 126 -0.76 5.29 13.47
CA VAL A 126 -2.14 5.31 12.94
C VAL A 126 -2.41 6.62 12.16
N PRO A 127 -2.18 7.83 12.72
CA PRO A 127 -2.34 9.06 11.96
C PRO A 127 -1.40 9.16 10.76
N CYS A 128 -0.15 8.68 10.89
CA CYS A 128 0.81 8.64 9.79
C CYS A 128 0.33 7.76 8.63
N PHE A 129 -0.18 6.56 8.94
CA PHE A 129 -0.75 5.66 7.96
C PHE A 129 -2.00 6.25 7.30
N ASN A 130 -2.92 6.81 8.08
CA ASN A 130 -4.15 7.40 7.55
C ASN A 130 -3.84 8.53 6.55
N ARG A 131 -2.89 9.42 6.91
CA ARG A 131 -2.42 10.48 6.01
C ARG A 131 -1.76 9.92 4.75
N TYR A 132 -0.86 8.95 4.91
CA TYR A 132 -0.18 8.29 3.79
C TYR A 132 -1.19 7.63 2.84
N SER A 133 -2.18 6.91 3.39
CA SER A 133 -3.23 6.23 2.65
C SER A 133 -4.15 7.22 1.91
N ALA A 134 -4.58 8.30 2.57
CA ALA A 134 -5.36 9.36 1.94
C ALA A 134 -4.58 10.03 0.79
N GLY A 135 -3.28 10.27 0.99
CA GLY A 135 -2.35 10.75 -0.03
C GLY A 135 -2.24 9.79 -1.21
N ALA A 136 -2.02 8.50 -0.97
CA ALA A 136 -1.95 7.47 -1.99
C ALA A 136 -3.24 7.39 -2.83
N LEU A 137 -4.42 7.46 -2.21
CA LEU A 137 -5.71 7.50 -2.91
C LEU A 137 -5.89 8.78 -3.74
N SER A 138 -5.32 9.90 -3.32
CA SER A 138 -5.33 11.15 -4.08
C SER A 138 -4.40 11.06 -5.30
N VAL A 139 -3.16 10.56 -5.12
CA VAL A 139 -2.21 10.31 -6.22
C VAL A 139 -2.76 9.30 -7.21
N ASN A 140 -3.44 8.24 -6.74
CA ASN A 140 -4.08 7.26 -7.61
C ASN A 140 -5.14 7.89 -8.54
N ARG A 141 -5.88 8.89 -8.05
CA ARG A 141 -6.84 9.66 -8.86
C ARG A 141 -6.12 10.59 -9.85
N LEU A 142 -5.11 11.31 -9.37
CA LEU A 142 -4.28 12.21 -10.17
C LEU A 142 -3.58 11.49 -11.34
N LEU A 143 -3.06 10.30 -11.08
CA LEU A 143 -2.28 9.48 -12.01
C LEU A 143 -3.08 8.28 -12.54
N ASN A 144 -4.41 8.38 -12.58
CA ASN A 144 -5.27 7.28 -13.03
C ASN A 144 -4.97 6.81 -14.47
N TYR A 145 -4.32 7.65 -15.27
CA TYR A 145 -3.82 7.29 -16.59
C TYR A 145 -2.81 6.13 -16.54
N VAL A 146 -1.94 6.10 -15.52
CA VAL A 146 -0.99 5.01 -15.28
C VAL A 146 -1.75 3.70 -15.04
N ASN A 147 -2.81 3.72 -14.23
CA ASN A 147 -3.64 2.54 -14.00
C ASN A 147 -4.29 2.03 -15.29
N ARG A 148 -4.86 2.95 -16.08
CA ARG A 148 -5.60 2.62 -17.31
C ARG A 148 -4.73 2.07 -18.43
N HIS A 149 -3.51 2.59 -18.60
CA HIS A 149 -2.68 2.32 -19.78
C HIS A 149 -1.46 1.45 -19.50
N TYR A 150 -0.88 1.54 -18.30
CA TYR A 150 0.24 0.70 -17.91
C TYR A 150 -0.23 -0.50 -17.07
N VAL A 151 -0.84 -0.25 -15.90
CA VAL A 151 -1.21 -1.31 -14.95
C VAL A 151 -2.17 -2.31 -15.59
N LYS A 152 -3.26 -1.83 -16.21
CA LYS A 152 -4.21 -2.70 -16.90
C LYS A 152 -3.53 -3.58 -17.94
N ARG A 153 -2.69 -3.01 -18.80
CA ARG A 153 -1.95 -3.75 -19.82
C ARG A 153 -1.00 -4.77 -19.19
N ALA A 154 -0.29 -4.42 -18.13
CA ALA A 154 0.60 -5.35 -17.44
C ALA A 154 -0.16 -6.51 -16.79
N VAL A 155 -1.35 -6.25 -16.22
CA VAL A 155 -2.25 -7.29 -15.69
C VAL A 155 -2.74 -8.20 -16.82
N ASP A 156 -3.14 -7.64 -17.96
CA ASP A 156 -3.55 -8.41 -19.16
C ASP A 156 -2.38 -9.26 -19.72
N GLU A 157 -1.13 -8.82 -19.53
CA GLU A 157 0.12 -9.55 -19.83
C GLU A 157 0.58 -10.50 -18.71
N ASP A 158 -0.31 -10.89 -17.79
CA ASP A 158 -0.05 -11.82 -16.69
C ASP A 158 0.96 -11.34 -15.62
N LYS A 159 1.11 -10.03 -15.42
CA LYS A 159 2.01 -9.45 -14.39
C LYS A 159 1.27 -8.96 -13.15
N GLY A 160 -0.05 -9.17 -13.08
CA GLY A 160 -0.89 -8.74 -11.97
C GLY A 160 -0.60 -9.44 -10.64
N TRP A 161 -1.33 -9.05 -9.59
CA TRP A 161 -1.21 -9.66 -8.26
C TRP A 161 -1.53 -11.17 -8.27
N LEU A 162 -2.51 -11.58 -9.07
CA LEU A 162 -2.89 -12.97 -9.30
C LEU A 162 -2.56 -13.33 -10.75
N ARG A 163 -1.50 -14.10 -10.96
CA ARG A 163 -1.15 -14.54 -12.31
C ARG A 163 -1.98 -15.76 -12.70
N LEU A 164 -2.41 -15.80 -13.95
CA LEU A 164 -3.00 -16.97 -14.58
C LEU A 164 -2.07 -18.17 -14.45
N THR A 165 -0.76 -17.98 -14.54
CA THR A 165 0.24 -19.04 -14.28
C THR A 165 0.13 -19.62 -12.86
N ASP A 166 0.03 -18.78 -11.83
CA ASP A 166 -0.14 -19.23 -10.43
C ASP A 166 -1.45 -20.03 -10.25
N VAL A 167 -2.53 -19.55 -10.88
CA VAL A 167 -3.85 -20.21 -10.80
C VAL A 167 -3.86 -21.51 -11.61
N LEU A 168 -3.29 -21.52 -12.80
CA LEU A 168 -3.21 -22.70 -13.66
C LEU A 168 -2.39 -23.81 -13.01
N GLU A 169 -1.26 -23.52 -12.36
CA GLU A 169 -0.49 -24.54 -11.64
C GLU A 169 -1.30 -25.18 -10.50
N SER A 170 -2.12 -24.38 -9.83
CA SER A 170 -3.04 -24.84 -8.77
C SER A 170 -4.19 -25.68 -9.32
N VAL A 171 -4.78 -25.28 -10.45
CA VAL A 171 -5.93 -25.96 -11.08
C VAL A 171 -5.49 -27.17 -11.92
N ALA A 172 -4.30 -27.18 -12.51
CA ALA A 172 -3.78 -28.29 -13.29
C ALA A 172 -3.68 -29.59 -12.48
N LYS A 173 -3.51 -29.49 -11.16
CA LYS A 173 -3.55 -30.64 -10.24
C LYS A 173 -4.93 -31.29 -10.11
N THR A 174 -5.99 -30.61 -10.55
CA THR A 174 -7.38 -31.09 -10.47
C THR A 174 -8.04 -31.26 -11.84
N ILE A 175 -7.42 -30.80 -12.93
CA ILE A 175 -7.91 -31.00 -14.30
C ILE A 175 -7.74 -32.46 -14.73
N THR A 176 -8.80 -33.01 -15.31
CA THR A 176 -8.83 -34.34 -15.94
C THR A 176 -8.99 -34.20 -17.45
N ALA A 177 -8.67 -35.26 -18.21
CA ALA A 177 -8.76 -35.26 -19.67
C ALA A 177 -10.18 -35.01 -20.21
N ASP A 178 -11.21 -35.23 -19.38
CA ASP A 178 -12.63 -35.07 -19.72
C ASP A 178 -13.19 -33.69 -19.35
N ASP A 179 -12.37 -32.78 -18.81
CA ASP A 179 -12.83 -31.44 -18.42
C ASP A 179 -13.01 -30.53 -19.65
N SER A 180 -14.21 -29.98 -19.80
CA SER A 180 -14.50 -29.01 -20.86
C SER A 180 -13.86 -27.64 -20.57
N ARG A 181 -13.74 -26.81 -21.61
CA ARG A 181 -13.22 -25.44 -21.50
C ARG A 181 -14.02 -24.60 -20.49
N GLU A 182 -15.33 -24.80 -20.43
CA GLU A 182 -16.24 -24.14 -19.48
C GLU A 182 -15.92 -24.55 -18.04
N LYS A 183 -15.76 -25.85 -17.77
CA LYS A 183 -15.36 -26.35 -16.44
C LYS A 183 -14.02 -25.79 -16.00
N ILE A 184 -13.05 -25.69 -16.91
CA ILE A 184 -11.74 -25.10 -16.61
C ILE A 184 -11.91 -23.61 -16.28
N SER A 185 -12.71 -22.86 -17.05
CA SER A 185 -13.00 -21.44 -16.78
C SER A 185 -13.69 -21.23 -15.43
N GLU A 186 -14.64 -22.08 -15.07
CA GLU A 186 -15.31 -22.02 -13.76
C GLU A 186 -14.34 -22.28 -12.62
N ARG A 187 -13.47 -23.29 -12.72
CA ARG A 187 -12.44 -23.56 -11.70
C ARG A 187 -11.46 -22.40 -11.54
N LEU A 188 -11.06 -21.76 -12.64
CA LEU A 188 -10.21 -20.56 -12.58
C LEU A 188 -10.89 -19.41 -11.83
N LYS A 189 -12.19 -19.18 -12.09
CA LYS A 189 -12.99 -18.17 -11.38
C LYS A 189 -13.14 -18.52 -9.89
N GLU A 190 -13.44 -19.77 -9.58
CA GLU A 190 -13.57 -20.26 -8.20
C GLU A 190 -12.27 -20.06 -7.42
N LYS A 191 -11.11 -20.38 -8.01
CA LYS A 191 -9.81 -20.14 -7.36
C LYS A 191 -9.54 -18.66 -7.12
N ARG A 192 -9.85 -17.78 -8.07
CA ARG A 192 -9.75 -16.32 -7.83
C ARG A 192 -10.64 -15.92 -6.65
N THR A 193 -11.88 -16.41 -6.61
CA THR A 193 -12.80 -16.15 -5.49
C THR A 193 -12.25 -16.65 -4.16
N ASP A 194 -11.65 -17.84 -4.13
CA ASP A 194 -11.05 -18.39 -2.90
C ASP A 194 -9.85 -17.57 -2.42
N GLU A 195 -9.02 -17.06 -3.33
CA GLU A 195 -7.97 -16.11 -2.97
C GLU A 195 -8.56 -14.83 -2.38
N LEU A 196 -9.61 -14.28 -2.97
CA LEU A 196 -10.28 -13.07 -2.45
C LEU A 196 -10.94 -13.28 -1.10
N LYS A 197 -11.48 -14.48 -0.81
CA LYS A 197 -12.07 -14.81 0.51
C LYS A 197 -11.05 -14.65 1.64
N LYS A 198 -9.76 -14.91 1.38
CA LYS A 198 -8.67 -14.70 2.36
C LYS A 198 -8.53 -13.23 2.79
N TRP A 199 -9.06 -12.32 1.98
CA TRP A 199 -9.04 -10.87 2.17
C TRP A 199 -10.40 -10.30 2.58
N GLY A 200 -11.32 -11.16 3.01
CA GLY A 200 -12.64 -10.76 3.52
C GLY A 200 -13.71 -10.60 2.45
N TYR A 201 -13.47 -11.05 1.21
CA TYR A 201 -14.53 -11.14 0.20
C TYR A 201 -15.63 -12.11 0.65
N LYS A 202 -16.88 -11.66 0.53
CA LYS A 202 -18.08 -12.47 0.74
C LYS A 202 -18.83 -12.61 -0.59
N VAL A 203 -19.30 -13.81 -0.90
CA VAL A 203 -19.92 -14.15 -2.20
C VAL A 203 -21.23 -13.37 -2.43
N ASP A 204 -21.92 -13.00 -1.36
CA ASP A 204 -23.10 -12.13 -1.30
C ASP A 204 -22.76 -10.64 -1.11
N GLY A 205 -21.47 -10.27 -1.16
CA GLY A 205 -20.99 -8.91 -0.94
C GLY A 205 -21.26 -7.97 -2.11
N SER A 206 -21.28 -6.66 -1.82
CA SER A 206 -21.34 -5.62 -2.84
C SER A 206 -20.08 -5.60 -3.72
N GLY A 207 -20.15 -4.96 -4.90
CA GLY A 207 -18.97 -4.74 -5.74
C GLY A 207 -17.84 -3.99 -5.03
N GLU A 208 -18.16 -3.16 -4.04
CA GLU A 208 -17.16 -2.50 -3.17
C GLU A 208 -16.40 -3.50 -2.29
N SER A 209 -17.06 -4.57 -1.84
CA SER A 209 -16.40 -5.64 -1.09
C SER A 209 -15.38 -6.39 -1.93
N VAL A 210 -15.63 -6.55 -3.24
CA VAL A 210 -14.67 -7.15 -4.18
C VAL A 210 -13.47 -6.24 -4.35
N ALA A 211 -13.70 -4.96 -4.66
CA ALA A 211 -12.64 -3.98 -4.88
C ALA A 211 -11.74 -3.81 -3.64
N SER A 212 -12.33 -3.83 -2.44
CA SER A 212 -11.58 -3.76 -1.18
C SER A 212 -10.72 -5.02 -0.97
N ALA A 213 -11.27 -6.22 -1.23
CA ALA A 213 -10.51 -7.47 -1.12
C ALA A 213 -9.37 -7.54 -2.14
N GLU A 214 -9.62 -7.10 -3.39
CA GLU A 214 -8.60 -7.00 -4.43
C GLU A 214 -7.49 -6.03 -4.06
N ALA A 215 -7.82 -4.83 -3.54
CA ALA A 215 -6.82 -3.87 -3.08
C ALA A 215 -5.94 -4.44 -1.96
N CYS A 216 -6.52 -5.18 -1.00
CA CYS A 216 -5.75 -5.85 0.05
C CYS A 216 -4.84 -6.94 -0.52
N ALA A 217 -5.35 -7.75 -1.46
CA ALA A 217 -4.58 -8.80 -2.13
C ALA A 217 -3.42 -8.23 -2.96
N GLU A 218 -3.66 -7.12 -3.67
CA GLU A 218 -2.66 -6.36 -4.40
C GLU A 218 -1.57 -5.84 -3.45
N ALA A 219 -1.93 -5.21 -2.33
CA ALA A 219 -0.97 -4.70 -1.35
C ALA A 219 -0.13 -5.82 -0.69
N ALA A 220 -0.73 -6.99 -0.52
CA ALA A 220 -0.07 -8.19 0.00
C ALA A 220 0.87 -8.86 -1.02
N SER A 221 0.67 -8.62 -2.31
CA SER A 221 1.41 -9.29 -3.37
C SER A 221 2.93 -8.97 -3.32
N PRO A 222 3.77 -9.89 -3.82
CA PRO A 222 5.21 -9.65 -3.92
C PRO A 222 5.59 -8.41 -4.77
N PRO A 223 6.78 -7.80 -4.56
CA PRO A 223 7.19 -6.59 -5.29
C PRO A 223 7.28 -6.73 -6.82
N ASP A 224 7.48 -7.94 -7.34
CA ASP A 224 7.53 -8.22 -8.79
C ASP A 224 6.14 -8.23 -9.46
N ARG A 225 5.07 -8.08 -8.67
CA ARG A 225 3.70 -7.92 -9.20
C ARG A 225 3.41 -6.46 -9.51
N ILE A 226 2.67 -6.25 -10.61
CA ILE A 226 2.13 -4.95 -11.00
C ILE A 226 0.71 -4.82 -10.44
N VAL A 227 0.46 -3.72 -9.75
CA VAL A 227 -0.78 -3.44 -9.01
C VAL A 227 -1.20 -2.00 -9.24
N SER A 228 -2.39 -1.61 -8.77
CA SER A 228 -2.81 -0.20 -8.85
C SER A 228 -1.87 0.73 -8.09
N VAL A 229 -1.80 2.01 -8.47
CA VAL A 229 -0.93 3.01 -7.83
C VAL A 229 -1.22 3.14 -6.33
N SER A 230 -2.48 3.05 -5.89
CA SER A 230 -2.81 3.03 -4.46
C SER A 230 -2.30 1.78 -3.76
N SER A 231 -2.52 0.59 -4.33
CA SER A 231 -2.05 -0.67 -3.74
C SER A 231 -0.53 -0.77 -3.71
N LEU A 232 0.15 -0.15 -4.69
CA LEU A 232 1.61 -0.01 -4.71
C LEU A 232 2.10 0.75 -3.48
N ALA A 233 1.47 1.88 -3.16
CA ALA A 233 1.80 2.66 -1.97
C ALA A 233 1.53 1.86 -0.69
N HIS A 234 0.36 1.21 -0.58
CA HIS A 234 0.02 0.39 0.58
C HIS A 234 0.98 -0.79 0.77
N ARG A 235 1.40 -1.43 -0.33
CA ARG A 235 2.45 -2.46 -0.32
C ARG A 235 3.76 -1.92 0.25
N ARG A 236 4.19 -0.73 -0.15
CA ARG A 236 5.42 -0.11 0.38
C ARG A 236 5.29 0.30 1.84
N PHE A 237 4.13 0.76 2.28
CA PHE A 237 3.89 1.00 3.69
C PHE A 237 3.99 -0.30 4.51
N ARG A 238 3.44 -1.42 4.00
CA ARG A 238 3.62 -2.73 4.63
C ARG A 238 5.09 -3.08 4.77
N THR A 239 5.82 -3.13 3.66
CA THR A 239 7.19 -3.67 3.64
C THR A 239 8.19 -2.79 4.37
N GLU A 240 8.04 -1.46 4.31
CA GLU A 240 8.99 -0.53 4.92
C GLU A 240 8.62 -0.15 6.36
N VAL A 241 7.37 -0.37 6.80
CA VAL A 241 6.91 0.05 8.13
C VAL A 241 6.33 -1.10 8.94
N PHE A 242 5.26 -1.75 8.47
CA PHE A 242 4.60 -2.77 9.28
C PHE A 242 5.40 -4.06 9.43
N ASP A 243 6.01 -4.58 8.36
CA ASP A 243 6.80 -5.82 8.44
C ASP A 243 7.96 -5.70 9.44
N PRO A 244 8.79 -4.62 9.43
CA PRO A 244 9.81 -4.40 10.46
C PRO A 244 9.24 -4.29 11.89
N LEU A 245 8.07 -3.68 12.07
CA LEU A 245 7.44 -3.53 13.37
C LEU A 245 6.78 -4.84 13.86
N LEU A 246 6.38 -5.72 12.96
CA LEU A 246 5.81 -7.04 13.25
C LEU A 246 6.88 -8.10 13.49
N ALA A 247 8.07 -7.93 12.90
CA ALA A 247 9.19 -8.86 13.02
C ALA A 247 9.60 -9.08 14.49
N VAL A 248 9.86 -10.34 14.84
CA VAL A 248 10.33 -10.73 16.17
C VAL A 248 11.84 -10.55 16.23
N PRO A 249 12.40 -9.81 17.22
CA PRO A 249 13.84 -9.67 17.36
C PRO A 249 14.51 -11.04 17.53
N VAL A 250 15.35 -11.43 16.56
CA VAL A 250 16.13 -12.66 16.66
C VAL A 250 17.27 -12.42 17.64
N VAL A 251 17.12 -12.90 18.88
CA VAL A 251 18.22 -12.89 19.85
C VAL A 251 19.28 -13.87 19.34
N LYS A 252 20.38 -13.36 18.76
CA LYS A 252 21.56 -14.15 18.39
C LYS A 252 22.28 -14.64 19.65
N GLY A 253 21.70 -15.65 20.30
CA GLY A 253 22.30 -16.38 21.41
C GLY A 253 23.23 -17.47 20.89
N LYS A 254 24.52 -17.38 21.26
CA LYS A 254 25.52 -18.46 21.18
C LYS A 254 24.90 -19.81 21.57
N LYS A 255 25.11 -20.84 20.74
CA LYS A 255 24.81 -22.24 21.06
C LYS A 255 25.60 -22.69 22.30
N THR A 256 25.13 -22.41 23.50
CA THR A 256 25.54 -23.15 24.69
C THR A 256 24.61 -24.34 24.86
N LYS A 257 25.11 -25.52 24.47
CA LYS A 257 24.51 -26.82 24.79
C LYS A 257 24.53 -27.02 26.31
N ASN A 258 23.56 -26.50 27.04
CA ASN A 258 23.28 -26.96 28.39
C ASN A 258 21.90 -27.60 28.43
N LYS A 259 21.90 -28.93 28.64
CA LYS A 259 20.75 -29.74 29.03
C LYS A 259 20.03 -29.04 30.19
N ILE A 260 18.76 -28.66 29.98
CA ILE A 260 17.87 -28.26 31.06
C ILE A 260 17.39 -29.54 31.77
N PRO A 261 17.48 -29.66 33.10
CA PRO A 261 16.89 -30.78 33.84
C PRO A 261 15.36 -30.66 33.79
N LYS A 262 14.66 -31.76 33.52
CA LYS A 262 13.19 -31.86 33.62
C LYS A 262 12.76 -31.60 35.06
N ALA A 263 12.18 -30.44 35.32
CA ALA A 263 11.36 -30.20 36.51
C ALA A 263 9.87 -30.31 36.11
N ALA A 264 9.17 -31.25 36.74
CA ALA A 264 7.72 -31.39 36.65
C ALA A 264 7.07 -30.29 37.49
N GLY A 265 6.42 -29.34 36.84
CA GLY A 265 5.64 -28.29 37.49
C GLY A 265 4.96 -27.44 36.42
N LYS A 266 3.65 -27.21 36.58
CA LYS A 266 2.81 -26.40 35.70
C LYS A 266 3.41 -24.99 35.52
N SER A 267 4.22 -24.79 34.49
CA SER A 267 4.64 -23.48 34.03
C SER A 267 4.01 -23.22 32.68
N SER A 268 3.18 -22.19 32.63
CA SER A 268 2.70 -21.59 31.39
C SER A 268 3.88 -21.36 30.45
N PRO A 269 3.76 -21.62 29.14
CA PRO A 269 4.86 -21.41 28.21
C PRO A 269 5.34 -19.96 28.32
N ALA A 270 6.65 -19.78 28.52
CA ALA A 270 7.26 -18.46 28.61
C ALA A 270 6.84 -17.62 27.38
N PRO A 271 6.41 -16.36 27.56
CA PRO A 271 5.90 -15.56 26.45
C PRO A 271 7.00 -15.40 25.40
N MET A 272 6.77 -15.95 24.20
CA MET A 272 7.68 -15.78 23.07
C MET A 272 7.91 -14.27 22.83
N PRO A 273 9.12 -13.88 22.40
CA PRO A 273 9.39 -12.48 22.06
C PRO A 273 8.40 -12.04 20.99
N LYS A 274 7.60 -11.01 21.29
CA LYS A 274 6.64 -10.41 20.36
C LYS A 274 7.34 -9.32 19.56
N GLY A 275 6.89 -9.10 18.32
CA GLY A 275 7.28 -7.93 17.53
C GLY A 275 6.91 -6.63 18.21
N ARG A 276 7.57 -5.54 17.83
CA ARG A 276 7.45 -4.24 18.48
C ARG A 276 6.00 -3.72 18.48
N LEU A 277 5.32 -3.81 17.34
CA LEU A 277 3.91 -3.41 17.23
C LEU A 277 3.01 -4.25 18.13
N ALA A 278 3.26 -5.55 18.25
CA ALA A 278 2.47 -6.43 19.10
C ALA A 278 2.67 -6.13 20.59
N ARG A 279 3.85 -5.64 21.01
CA ARG A 279 4.08 -5.13 22.36
C ARG A 279 3.35 -3.81 22.59
N ALA A 280 3.47 -2.88 21.65
CA ALA A 280 2.78 -1.59 21.70
C ALA A 280 1.26 -1.73 21.79
N VAL A 281 0.66 -2.63 20.99
CA VAL A 281 -0.79 -2.91 21.04
C VAL A 281 -1.19 -3.55 22.37
N LYS A 282 -0.36 -4.46 22.90
CA LYS A 282 -0.61 -5.07 24.21
C LYS A 282 -0.58 -4.02 25.32
N GLU A 283 0.44 -3.17 25.34
CA GLU A 283 0.58 -2.09 26.30
C GLU A 283 -0.60 -1.11 26.21
N LEU A 284 -0.98 -0.72 24.99
CA LEU A 284 -2.14 0.12 24.75
C LEU A 284 -3.42 -0.51 25.34
N LEU A 285 -3.67 -1.81 25.08
CA LEU A 285 -4.81 -2.56 25.63
C LEU A 285 -4.81 -2.66 27.17
N GLU A 286 -3.63 -2.83 27.78
CA GLU A 286 -3.46 -3.01 29.22
C GLU A 286 -3.41 -1.68 29.99
N SER A 287 -3.21 -0.56 29.30
CA SER A 287 -3.19 0.77 29.91
C SER A 287 -4.50 1.09 30.63
N LYS A 288 -4.41 1.39 31.93
CA LYS A 288 -5.57 1.83 32.73
C LYS A 288 -5.56 3.36 32.74
N GLY A 289 -6.44 3.98 31.96
CA GLY A 289 -6.55 5.42 31.82
C GLY A 289 -7.95 5.84 31.36
N GLU A 290 -8.25 7.14 31.48
CA GLU A 290 -9.59 7.74 31.32
C GLU A 290 -10.08 7.82 29.86
N ASP A 291 -9.28 7.39 28.87
CA ASP A 291 -9.60 7.51 27.44
C ASP A 291 -9.71 6.14 26.73
N GLU A 292 -10.66 5.33 27.21
CA GLU A 292 -10.96 4.01 26.63
C GLU A 292 -11.49 4.11 25.19
N GLU A 293 -12.25 5.16 24.87
CA GLU A 293 -12.81 5.36 23.54
C GLU A 293 -11.72 5.62 22.50
N GLU A 294 -10.77 6.51 22.79
CA GLU A 294 -9.63 6.80 21.90
C GLU A 294 -8.77 5.56 21.68
N ARG A 295 -8.50 4.81 22.76
CA ARG A 295 -7.76 3.55 22.68
C ARG A 295 -8.42 2.57 21.71
N MET A 296 -9.73 2.37 21.85
CA MET A 296 -10.47 1.44 20.99
C MET A 296 -10.54 1.95 19.55
N ARG A 297 -10.59 3.26 19.33
CA ARG A 297 -10.48 3.87 18.01
C ARG A 297 -9.13 3.57 17.37
N LEU A 298 -8.02 3.85 18.06
CA LEU A 298 -6.66 3.58 17.56
C LEU A 298 -6.45 2.10 17.21
N ILE A 299 -6.95 1.18 18.03
CA ILE A 299 -6.85 -0.26 17.77
C ILE A 299 -7.65 -0.65 16.52
N ARG A 300 -8.87 -0.11 16.35
CA ARG A 300 -9.71 -0.37 15.19
C ARG A 300 -9.07 0.17 13.92
N ASP A 301 -8.54 1.39 13.97
CA ASP A 301 -7.91 2.05 12.83
C ASP A 301 -6.59 1.34 12.45
N LEU A 302 -5.80 0.91 13.44
CA LEU A 302 -4.63 0.08 13.21
C LEU A 302 -5.00 -1.26 12.55
N ALA A 303 -6.03 -1.93 13.04
CA ALA A 303 -6.49 -3.20 12.45
C ALA A 303 -7.01 -3.01 11.02
N ALA A 304 -7.72 -1.91 10.75
CA ALA A 304 -8.15 -1.54 9.40
C ALA A 304 -6.95 -1.24 8.49
N GLY A 305 -5.94 -0.53 9.00
CA GLY A 305 -4.73 -0.22 8.25
C GLY A 305 -3.88 -1.44 7.92
N LEU A 306 -3.67 -2.33 8.90
CA LEU A 306 -3.01 -3.62 8.69
C LEU A 306 -3.72 -4.45 7.61
N ARG A 307 -5.06 -4.50 7.64
CA ARG A 307 -5.82 -5.20 6.59
C ARG A 307 -5.62 -4.55 5.22
N LEU A 308 -5.73 -3.22 5.15
CA LEU A 308 -5.64 -2.46 3.91
C LEU A 308 -4.28 -2.63 3.22
N VAL A 309 -3.19 -2.74 4.00
CA VAL A 309 -1.84 -2.98 3.45
C VAL A 309 -1.54 -4.45 3.16
N GLY A 310 -2.52 -5.35 3.34
CA GLY A 310 -2.36 -6.77 3.04
C GLY A 310 -1.75 -7.60 4.16
N VAL A 311 -1.80 -7.16 5.42
CA VAL A 311 -1.43 -7.99 6.57
C VAL A 311 -2.63 -8.82 7.01
N ARG A 312 -2.50 -10.14 6.94
CA ARG A 312 -3.55 -11.08 7.36
C ARG A 312 -3.57 -11.22 8.89
N PRO A 313 -4.75 -11.42 9.51
CA PRO A 313 -4.84 -11.71 10.95
C PRO A 313 -4.03 -12.95 11.36
N ASP A 314 -3.87 -13.89 10.43
CA ASP A 314 -3.20 -15.18 10.64
C ASP A 314 -1.75 -15.19 10.11
N HIS A 315 -1.21 -14.05 9.69
CA HIS A 315 0.12 -14.02 9.09
C HIS A 315 1.19 -14.34 10.16
N PRO A 316 1.99 -15.40 10.02
CA PRO A 316 3.15 -15.57 10.88
C PRO A 316 4.11 -14.39 10.66
N PRO A 317 4.75 -13.85 11.72
CA PRO A 317 5.82 -12.89 11.54
C PRO A 317 6.92 -13.56 10.74
N SER A 318 7.21 -13.01 9.55
CA SER A 318 8.29 -13.46 8.67
C SER A 318 9.66 -13.31 9.31
#